data_AF-A0A1W0WPV0-F1
#
_entry.id   AF-A0A1W0WPV0-F1
#
_cell.length_a   1.000
_cell.length_b   1.000
_cell.length_c   1.000
_cell.angle_alpha   90.00
_cell.angle_beta   90.00
_cell.angle_gamma   90.00
#
_symmetry.space_group_name_H-M   'P 1'
#
loop_
_entity.id
_entity.type
_entity.pdbx_description
1 polymer ?
#
loop_
_entity_poly.entity_id
_entity_poly.type
_entity_poly.pdbx_seq_one_letter_code
_entity_poly.pdbx_strand_id
1 'polypeptide(L)'
;MPPWRRVFEKPTIASPKILSVKVGEDFPVSPNRTMRPFRTTHRVPSNGYLIYKQEKSLLPQYQNLTGHEIGALVAAGTEVHEKHSVPDIAYTGDTTFDCFLDPANADILQARILITQATYIDDRQSPAKAKKRGHTRLMDIAS
;
A
#
# COMPACT_ATOMS: atom_id res chain seq x y z
N MET A 1 -3.54 -40.06 2.51
CA MET A 1 -2.63 -38.91 2.80
C MET A 1 -3.35 -37.95 3.76
N PRO A 2 -2.75 -37.48 4.85
CA PRO A 2 -3.44 -36.60 5.82
C PRO A 2 -3.72 -35.20 5.25
N PRO A 3 -4.80 -34.51 5.67
CA PRO A 3 -5.24 -33.23 5.10
C PRO A 3 -4.27 -32.04 5.29
N TRP A 4 -3.32 -32.16 6.21
CA TRP A 4 -2.42 -31.07 6.62
C TRP A 4 -1.12 -30.99 5.80
N ARG A 5 -0.90 -31.90 4.83
CA ARG A 5 0.24 -31.85 3.89
C ARG A 5 -0.13 -31.21 2.54
N ARG A 6 -0.72 -30.01 2.54
CA ARG A 6 -0.53 -29.12 1.39
C ARG A 6 0.86 -28.51 1.54
N VAL A 7 1.84 -29.14 0.90
CA VAL A 7 3.07 -28.44 0.53
C VAL A 7 2.61 -27.36 -0.43
N PHE A 8 2.40 -26.15 0.06
CA PHE A 8 2.42 -24.99 -0.81
C PHE A 8 3.82 -25.00 -1.40
N GLU A 9 3.95 -25.32 -2.70
CA GLU A 9 5.17 -24.98 -3.44
C GLU A 9 5.36 -23.48 -3.25
N LYS A 10 6.23 -23.12 -2.30
CA LYS A 10 6.58 -21.72 -2.10
C LYS A 10 7.20 -21.28 -3.42
N PRO A 11 6.71 -20.19 -4.04
CA PRO A 11 7.31 -19.70 -5.26
C PRO A 11 8.80 -19.47 -5.00
N THR A 12 9.64 -20.24 -5.69
CA THR A 12 11.09 -20.07 -5.69
C THR A 12 11.47 -19.23 -6.90
N ILE A 13 12.61 -18.55 -6.82
CA ILE A 13 13.19 -17.81 -7.96
C ILE A 13 13.41 -18.73 -9.18
N ALA A 14 13.46 -20.06 -8.98
CA ALA A 14 13.63 -21.03 -10.06
C ALA A 14 12.46 -21.04 -11.06
N SER A 15 11.24 -20.69 -10.63
CA SER A 15 10.04 -20.67 -11.49
C SER A 15 9.15 -19.46 -11.15
N PRO A 16 9.58 -18.23 -11.51
CA PRO A 16 8.84 -17.04 -11.12
C PRO A 16 7.55 -16.91 -11.92
N LYS A 17 6.45 -16.55 -11.24
CA LYS A 17 5.25 -16.06 -11.91
C LYS A 17 5.41 -14.57 -12.19
N ILE A 18 5.51 -14.22 -13.47
CA ILE A 18 5.58 -12.81 -13.90
C ILE A 18 4.16 -12.30 -14.11
N LEU A 19 3.83 -11.18 -13.47
CA LEU A 19 2.53 -10.54 -13.57
C LEU A 19 2.71 -9.13 -14.13
N SER A 20 1.96 -8.79 -15.17
CA SER A 20 1.80 -7.38 -15.56
C SER A 20 0.96 -6.67 -14.50
N VAL A 21 1.38 -5.46 -14.12
CA VAL A 21 0.65 -4.64 -13.14
C VAL A 21 0.02 -3.45 -13.84
N LYS A 22 -1.26 -3.20 -13.59
CA LYS A 22 -1.97 -2.01 -14.06
C LYS A 22 -2.19 -1.05 -12.91
N VAL A 23 -2.05 0.26 -13.17
CA VAL A 23 -2.37 1.31 -12.19
C VAL A 23 -3.82 1.16 -11.74
N GLY A 24 -4.04 1.23 -10.43
CA GLY A 24 -5.35 1.10 -9.78
C GLY A 24 -5.86 -0.33 -9.61
N GLU A 25 -5.17 -1.34 -10.16
CA GLU A 25 -5.56 -2.74 -9.98
C GLU A 25 -5.06 -3.27 -8.64
N ASP A 26 -5.95 -3.96 -7.91
CA ASP A 26 -5.67 -4.52 -6.60
C ASP A 26 -5.11 -5.94 -6.69
N PHE A 27 -3.97 -6.17 -6.04
CA PHE A 27 -3.30 -7.46 -5.97
C PHE A 27 -3.25 -7.96 -4.53
N PRO A 28 -3.74 -9.18 -4.23
CA PRO A 28 -3.65 -9.73 -2.89
C PRO A 28 -2.19 -10.06 -2.53
N VAL A 29 -1.72 -9.55 -1.38
CA VAL A 29 -0.39 -9.84 -0.84
C VAL A 29 -0.49 -10.85 0.31
N SER A 30 -1.50 -10.71 1.16
CA SER A 30 -1.84 -11.62 2.26
C SER A 30 -3.36 -11.58 2.50
N PRO A 31 -3.92 -12.43 3.37
CA PRO A 31 -5.37 -12.43 3.66
C PRO A 31 -5.94 -11.08 4.14
N ASN A 32 -5.08 -10.19 4.65
CA ASN A 32 -5.45 -8.88 5.18
C ASN A 32 -4.68 -7.73 4.51
N ARG A 33 -4.01 -7.96 3.37
CA ARG A 33 -3.26 -6.92 2.66
C ARG A 33 -3.45 -6.99 1.16
N THR A 34 -3.64 -5.81 0.58
CA THR A 34 -3.79 -5.62 -0.87
C THR A 34 -2.79 -4.56 -1.32
N MET A 35 -2.09 -4.82 -2.42
CA MET A 35 -1.21 -3.86 -3.08
C MET A 35 -1.94 -3.24 -4.27
N ARG A 36 -1.90 -1.92 -4.37
CA ARG A 36 -2.40 -1.14 -5.51
C ARG A 36 -1.27 -0.32 -6.12
N PRO A 37 -0.93 -0.52 -7.41
CA PRO A 37 -0.01 0.36 -8.10
C PRO A 37 -0.63 1.74 -8.35
N PHE A 38 0.15 2.79 -8.21
CA PHE A 38 -0.24 4.16 -8.53
C PHE A 38 0.76 4.80 -9.50
N ARG A 39 0.35 5.86 -10.19
CA ARG A 39 1.17 6.49 -11.22
C ARG A 39 2.28 7.34 -10.60
N THR A 40 3.49 7.19 -11.12
CA THR A 40 4.65 8.04 -10.82
C THR A 40 5.18 8.72 -12.07
N THR A 41 6.06 9.71 -11.88
CA THR A 41 6.67 10.45 -12.98
C THR A 41 8.16 10.17 -13.07
N HIS A 42 8.56 9.36 -14.05
CA HIS A 42 9.96 9.06 -14.34
C HIS A 42 10.23 9.03 -15.85
N ARG A 43 11.50 8.91 -16.25
CA ARG A 43 11.91 8.91 -17.68
C ARG A 43 11.49 7.65 -18.44
N VAL A 44 11.13 6.60 -17.71
CA VAL A 44 10.58 5.34 -18.25
C VAL A 44 9.26 5.04 -17.53
N PRO A 45 8.42 4.14 -18.07
CA PRO A 45 7.23 3.68 -17.36
C PRO A 45 7.60 3.26 -15.93
N SER A 46 6.89 3.83 -14.97
CA SER A 46 7.14 3.66 -13.55
C SER A 46 5.82 3.66 -12.80
N ASN A 47 5.78 2.91 -11.71
CA ASN A 47 4.68 2.90 -10.75
C ASN A 47 5.27 3.01 -9.35
N GLY A 48 4.53 3.67 -8.48
CA GLY A 48 4.63 3.41 -7.05
C GLY A 48 3.62 2.34 -6.63
N TYR A 49 3.74 1.86 -5.40
CA TYR A 49 2.89 0.81 -4.85
C TYR A 49 2.40 1.21 -3.46
N LEU A 50 1.11 1.06 -3.23
CA LEU A 50 0.48 1.30 -1.94
C LEU A 50 -0.09 -0.02 -1.42
N ILE A 51 0.36 -0.43 -0.24
CA ILE A 51 -0.17 -1.58 0.48
C ILE A 51 -1.25 -1.07 1.44
N TYR A 52 -2.48 -1.53 1.23
CA TYR A 52 -3.58 -1.35 2.15
C TYR A 52 -3.66 -2.52 3.11
N LYS A 53 -3.93 -2.24 4.38
CA LYS A 53 -4.24 -3.24 5.39
C LYS A 53 -5.75 -3.25 5.63
N GLN A 54 -6.32 -4.44 5.67
CA GLN A 54 -7.70 -4.64 6.10
C GLN A 54 -7.76 -4.57 7.63
N GLU A 55 -8.56 -3.65 8.12
CA GLU A 55 -8.86 -3.51 9.54
C GLU A 55 -10.35 -3.74 9.78
N LYS A 56 -10.69 -3.93 11.06
CA LYS A 56 -12.05 -4.17 11.51
C LYS A 56 -12.35 -3.27 12.69
N SER A 57 -13.45 -2.55 12.63
CA SER A 57 -14.05 -1.84 13.76
C SER A 57 -15.38 -2.50 14.13
N LEU A 58 -15.77 -2.37 15.39
CA LEU A 58 -17.08 -2.82 15.85
C LEU A 58 -18.15 -1.87 15.30
N LEU A 59 -19.21 -2.43 14.72
CA LEU A 59 -20.31 -1.64 14.19
C LEU A 59 -20.94 -0.78 15.30
N PRO A 60 -21.38 0.46 15.01
CA PRO A 60 -21.88 1.39 16.03
C PRO A 60 -22.97 0.82 16.94
N GLN A 61 -23.89 0.03 16.39
CA GLN A 61 -24.99 -0.58 17.15
C GLN A 61 -24.55 -1.63 18.19
N TYR A 62 -23.31 -2.13 18.12
CA TYR A 62 -22.79 -3.13 19.06
C TYR A 62 -21.78 -2.55 20.06
N GLN A 63 -21.46 -1.25 20.00
CA GLN A 63 -20.42 -0.63 20.84
C GLN A 63 -20.71 -0.66 22.35
N ASN A 64 -21.99 -0.75 22.73
CA ASN A 64 -22.42 -0.81 24.14
C ASN A 64 -22.48 -2.25 24.69
N LEU A 65 -22.21 -3.27 23.87
CA LEU A 65 -22.26 -4.66 24.28
C LEU A 65 -20.93 -5.09 24.93
N THR A 66 -21.03 -6.01 25.88
CA THR A 66 -19.87 -6.67 26.47
C THR A 66 -19.21 -7.62 25.47
N GLY A 67 -17.93 -7.95 25.68
CA GLY A 67 -17.22 -8.92 24.84
C GLY A 67 -17.90 -10.30 24.78
N HIS A 68 -18.58 -10.71 25.86
CA HIS A 68 -19.35 -11.95 25.90
C HIS A 68 -20.57 -11.90 24.97
N GLU A 69 -21.35 -10.82 25.02
CA GLU A 69 -22.52 -10.61 24.14
C GLU A 69 -22.11 -10.51 22.67
N ILE A 70 -21.02 -9.80 22.38
CA ILE A 70 -20.44 -9.74 21.03
C ILE A 70 -20.01 -11.13 20.56
N GLY A 71 -19.36 -11.91 21.42
CA GLY A 71 -18.96 -13.29 21.13
C GLY A 71 -20.15 -14.19 20.80
N ALA A 72 -21.25 -14.06 21.53
CA ALA A 72 -22.49 -14.79 21.25
C ALA A 72 -23.09 -14.42 19.88
N LEU A 73 -23.09 -13.14 19.52
CA LEU A 73 -23.54 -12.67 18.20
C LEU A 73 -22.68 -13.24 17.06
N VAL A 74 -21.35 -13.23 17.22
CA VAL A 74 -20.42 -13.82 16.25
C VAL A 74 -20.64 -15.32 16.11
N ALA A 75 -20.82 -16.04 17.23
CA ALA A 75 -21.10 -17.48 17.22
C ALA A 75 -22.44 -17.82 16.54
N ALA A 76 -23.42 -16.92 16.62
CA ALA A 76 -24.69 -17.01 15.90
C ALA A 76 -24.59 -16.61 14.41
N GLY A 77 -23.39 -16.26 13.92
CA GLY A 77 -23.15 -15.87 12.52
C GLY A 77 -23.47 -14.42 12.19
N THR A 78 -23.69 -13.57 13.20
CA THR A 78 -23.95 -12.13 13.00
C THR A 78 -22.66 -11.41 12.64
N GLU A 79 -22.66 -10.61 11.57
CA GLU A 79 -21.55 -9.72 11.25
C GLU A 79 -21.58 -8.51 12.19
N VAL A 80 -20.67 -8.51 13.18
CA VAL A 80 -20.58 -7.44 14.20
C VAL A 80 -19.53 -6.38 13.89
N HIS A 81 -18.67 -6.65 12.92
CA HIS A 81 -17.59 -5.76 12.54
C HIS A 81 -17.78 -5.24 11.12
N GLU A 82 -17.53 -3.96 10.91
CA GLU A 82 -17.29 -3.43 9.58
C GLU A 82 -15.81 -3.66 9.21
N LYS A 83 -15.53 -3.75 7.90
CA LYS A 83 -14.18 -3.85 7.38
C LYS A 83 -13.83 -2.57 6.64
N HIS A 84 -12.65 -2.04 6.89
CA HIS A 84 -12.13 -0.87 6.20
C HIS A 84 -10.70 -1.12 5.73
N SER A 85 -10.37 -0.54 4.59
CA SER A 85 -9.02 -0.59 4.02
C SER A 85 -8.29 0.68 4.42
N VAL A 86 -7.16 0.55 5.11
CA VAL A 86 -6.33 1.70 5.50
C VAL A 86 -4.99 1.66 4.77
N PRO A 87 -4.49 2.81 4.27
CA PRO A 87 -3.14 2.91 3.72
C PRO A 87 -2.10 2.51 4.78
N ASP A 88 -1.29 1.48 4.53
CA ASP A 88 -0.30 0.99 5.50
C ASP A 88 1.14 1.29 5.07
N ILE A 89 1.51 0.94 3.83
CA ILE A 89 2.86 1.17 3.33
C ILE A 89 2.80 1.74 1.91
N ALA A 90 3.37 2.92 1.72
CA ALA A 90 3.58 3.51 0.40
C ALA A 90 5.05 3.36 -0.02
N TYR A 91 5.30 2.91 -1.25
CA TYR A 91 6.62 2.88 -1.87
C TYR A 91 6.55 3.60 -3.22
N THR A 92 7.27 4.71 -3.38
CA THR A 92 7.16 5.52 -4.62
C THR A 92 8.03 5.02 -5.75
N GLY A 93 9.11 4.27 -5.46
CA GLY A 93 10.21 4.14 -6.42
C GLY A 93 10.76 5.50 -6.86
N ASP A 94 11.33 5.55 -8.07
CA ASP A 94 11.81 6.79 -8.69
C ASP A 94 10.64 7.61 -9.25
N THR A 95 10.51 8.85 -8.81
CA THR A 95 9.46 9.78 -9.22
C THR A 95 9.85 11.26 -9.03
N THR A 96 9.14 12.21 -9.61
CA THR A 96 9.23 13.62 -9.20
C THR A 96 8.40 13.88 -7.93
N PHE A 97 8.66 14.99 -7.24
CA PHE A 97 7.90 15.44 -6.07
C PHE A 97 6.39 15.59 -6.35
N ASP A 98 6.01 15.82 -7.62
CA ASP A 98 4.61 16.00 -8.01
C ASP A 98 3.72 14.79 -7.67
N CYS A 99 4.29 13.59 -7.45
CA CYS A 99 3.50 12.42 -7.06
C CYS A 99 2.73 12.63 -5.75
N PHE A 100 3.23 13.48 -4.85
CA PHE A 100 2.58 13.83 -3.57
C PHE A 100 1.52 14.92 -3.72
N LEU A 101 1.50 15.61 -4.86
CA LEU A 101 0.54 16.69 -5.16
C LEU A 101 -0.64 16.20 -6.00
N ASP A 102 -0.54 15.00 -6.58
CA ASP A 102 -1.61 14.40 -7.38
C ASP A 102 -2.75 13.92 -6.46
N PRO A 103 -3.99 14.43 -6.60
CA PRO A 103 -5.13 13.97 -5.79
C PRO A 103 -5.42 12.47 -5.94
N ALA A 104 -5.10 11.86 -7.09
CA ALA A 104 -5.26 10.42 -7.29
C ALA A 104 -4.30 9.59 -6.41
N ASN A 105 -3.28 10.24 -5.85
CA ASN A 105 -2.25 9.67 -5.00
C ASN A 105 -2.38 10.11 -3.52
N ALA A 106 -3.50 10.71 -3.12
CA ALA A 106 -3.67 11.27 -1.78
C ALA A 106 -3.34 10.29 -0.64
N ASP A 107 -3.66 9.01 -0.82
CA ASP A 107 -3.43 7.96 0.18
C ASP A 107 -1.94 7.69 0.47
N ILE A 108 -1.02 8.13 -0.39
CA ILE A 108 0.44 8.00 -0.16
C ILE A 108 0.84 8.71 1.14
N LEU A 109 0.33 9.93 1.36
CA LEU A 109 0.65 10.73 2.54
C LEU A 109 -0.15 10.31 3.78
N GLN A 110 -1.18 9.48 3.60
CA GLN A 110 -1.94 8.87 4.69
C GLN A 110 -1.34 7.52 5.14
N ALA A 111 -0.41 6.96 4.37
CA ALA A 111 0.22 5.69 4.70
C ALA A 111 1.00 5.78 6.01
N ARG A 112 0.82 4.76 6.87
CA ARG A 112 1.56 4.65 8.13
C ARG A 112 3.08 4.65 7.93
N ILE A 113 3.56 4.05 6.84
CA ILE A 113 4.97 4.09 6.43
C ILE A 113 5.05 4.60 4.99
N LEU A 114 5.81 5.66 4.77
CA LEU A 114 6.19 6.15 3.44
C LEU A 114 7.68 5.85 3.17
N ILE A 115 7.94 5.10 2.12
CA ILE A 115 9.27 4.84 1.57
C ILE A 115 9.37 5.59 0.25
N THR A 116 10.18 6.63 0.20
CA THR A 116 10.36 7.44 -1.00
C THR A 116 11.83 7.70 -1.28
N GLN A 117 12.12 8.03 -2.53
CA GLN A 117 13.48 8.40 -2.93
C GLN A 117 13.83 9.84 -2.51
N ALA A 118 15.13 10.08 -2.38
CA ALA A 118 15.73 11.40 -2.28
C ALA A 118 17.10 11.37 -2.96
N THR A 119 17.10 11.35 -4.29
CA THR A 119 18.31 11.11 -5.10
C THR A 119 19.38 12.18 -4.91
N TYR A 120 18.96 13.44 -4.74
CA TYR A 120 19.85 14.58 -4.58
C TYR A 120 19.73 15.11 -3.15
N ILE A 121 20.82 15.01 -2.41
CA ILE A 121 20.89 15.40 -1.00
C ILE A 121 21.34 16.85 -0.78
N ASP A 122 21.94 17.47 -1.81
CA ASP A 122 22.48 18.82 -1.78
C ASP A 122 21.78 19.75 -2.79
N ASP A 123 22.19 21.01 -2.82
CA ASP A 123 21.68 22.06 -3.69
C ASP A 123 22.33 22.09 -5.08
N ARG A 124 23.29 21.19 -5.36
CA ARG A 124 23.98 21.12 -6.67
C ARG A 124 23.00 20.82 -7.80
N GLN A 125 21.95 20.06 -7.48
CA GLN A 125 20.87 19.81 -8.43
C GLN A 125 19.71 20.79 -8.21
N SER A 126 19.47 21.64 -9.21
CA SER A 126 18.28 22.49 -9.22
C SER A 126 16.99 21.67 -9.33
N PRO A 127 15.86 22.15 -8.77
CA PRO A 127 14.60 21.41 -8.79
C PRO A 127 14.12 21.11 -10.22
N ALA A 128 14.26 22.07 -11.14
CA ALA A 128 13.90 21.87 -12.55
C ALA A 128 14.70 20.73 -13.22
N LYS A 129 15.99 20.61 -12.91
CA LYS A 129 16.83 19.53 -13.47
C LYS A 129 16.54 18.18 -12.82
N ALA A 130 16.28 18.14 -11.51
CA ALA A 130 15.86 16.91 -10.82
C ALA A 130 14.53 16.39 -11.39
N LYS A 131 13.53 17.27 -11.53
CA LYS A 131 12.25 16.97 -12.16
C LYS A 131 12.40 16.47 -13.60
N LYS A 132 13.23 17.13 -14.42
CA LYS A 132 13.53 16.69 -15.80
C LYS A 132 14.14 15.28 -15.85
N ARG A 133 14.91 14.88 -14.84
CA ARG A 133 15.50 13.52 -14.74
C ARG A 133 14.56 12.51 -14.11
N GLY A 134 13.39 12.93 -13.64
CA GLY A 134 12.40 12.07 -12.98
C GLY A 134 12.74 11.77 -11.53
N HIS A 135 13.40 12.70 -10.83
CA HIS A 135 13.85 12.51 -9.45
C HIS A 135 13.45 13.62 -8.50
N THR A 136 13.39 13.27 -7.21
CA THR A 136 13.09 14.17 -6.09
C THR A 136 14.37 14.48 -5.32
N ARG A 137 14.50 15.74 -4.85
CA ARG A 137 15.59 16.16 -3.97
C ARG A 137 15.14 16.07 -2.52
N LEU A 138 16.08 15.83 -1.60
CA LEU A 138 15.78 15.82 -0.17
C LEU A 138 15.13 17.13 0.30
N MET A 139 15.62 18.26 -0.21
CA MET A 139 15.10 19.59 0.12
C MET A 139 13.68 19.85 -0.38
N ASP A 140 13.19 19.09 -1.37
CA ASP A 140 11.79 19.20 -1.81
C ASP A 140 10.85 18.50 -0.81
N ILE A 141 11.35 17.54 -0.03
CA ILE A 141 10.58 16.75 0.96
C ILE A 141 10.63 17.39 2.35
N ALA A 142 11.78 17.91 2.74
CA ALA A 142 12.03 18.41 4.09
C ALA A 142 11.60 19.88 4.32
N SER A 143 11.03 20.53 3.30
CA SER A 143 10.65 21.95 3.31
C SER A 143 9.27 22.21 3.88
#